data_AF-A0A8J5NTF4-F1
#
_entry.id   AF-A0A8J5NTF4-F1
#
_cell.length_a   1.000
_cell.length_b   1.000
_cell.length_c   1.000
_cell.angle_alpha   90.00
_cell.angle_beta   90.00
_cell.angle_gamma   90.00
#
_symmetry.space_group_name_H-M   'P 1'
#
loop_
_entity.id
_entity.type
_entity.pdbx_description
1 polymer ?
#
loop_
_entity_poly.entity_id
_entity_poly.type
_entity_poly.pdbx_seq_one_letter_code
_entity_poly.pdbx_strand_id
1 'polypeptide(L)'
;MINTCHGAGVKVIVNTIINHMSAGSGIGTGGSSYSKYNYPGLYSFFDFNDCTSSVSNYFDLSNVQHCELVGLADLDTPEEYPRKAISGYMNDLLSLGVDGFRIDAAKHMATEDLANIKSRLANPSVYWKQEVIYGAGEAVQPTEYTGNGDVQEFRYAYDLKRVFNNEKLAYLKNYGEGWGYMSSSIAAVFVDNHDTERNGATLSYKDNAKYTLANVFMLAYPYAATDVHSGYEFSDTDAGPPNNGAVNACWQDGWKCQHAWPEIMRMVAFRNAVRGQGLTNWWDNGNNAIGFGRGNVGYVAINHESSSVTQTYQTSLPAGTYCNIQSNTYVTVDSSGRFTATLGSNTALAIYAGKTSC
;
A
#
# COMPACT_ATOMS: atom_id res chain seq x y z
N MET A 1 5.80 2.27 22.43
CA MET A 1 5.91 2.49 20.98
C MET A 1 5.03 3.66 20.52
N ILE A 2 3.69 3.60 20.69
CA ILE A 2 2.76 4.64 20.22
C ILE A 2 3.16 6.05 20.67
N ASN A 3 3.31 6.27 21.99
CA ASN A 3 3.72 7.57 22.53
C ASN A 3 5.04 8.10 21.94
N THR A 4 5.99 7.21 21.63
CA THR A 4 7.26 7.58 21.00
C THR A 4 7.06 8.04 19.55
N CYS A 5 6.24 7.32 18.77
CA CYS A 5 5.88 7.71 17.41
C CYS A 5 5.15 9.06 17.39
N HIS A 6 4.17 9.25 18.27
CA HIS A 6 3.43 10.51 18.40
C HIS A 6 4.34 11.68 18.80
N GLY A 7 5.29 11.46 19.71
CA GLY A 7 6.30 12.47 20.06
C GLY A 7 7.17 12.92 18.87
N ALA A 8 7.30 12.06 17.84
CA ALA A 8 7.97 12.37 16.58
C ALA A 8 7.01 12.85 15.46
N GLY A 9 5.71 13.02 15.75
CA GLY A 9 4.70 13.40 14.77
C GLY A 9 4.28 12.27 13.81
N VAL A 10 4.57 11.02 14.16
CA VAL A 10 4.25 9.83 13.35
C VAL A 10 3.03 9.12 13.94
N LYS A 11 2.01 8.92 13.11
CA LYS A 11 0.79 8.17 13.47
C LYS A 11 1.00 6.67 13.37
N VAL A 12 0.18 5.90 14.09
CA VAL A 12 0.22 4.44 14.15
C VAL A 12 -1.11 3.85 13.67
N ILE A 13 -1.06 3.03 12.62
CA ILE A 13 -2.19 2.27 12.11
C ILE A 13 -1.95 0.79 12.43
N VAL A 14 -2.92 0.12 13.03
CA VAL A 14 -2.81 -1.31 13.39
C VAL A 14 -3.44 -2.17 12.31
N ASN A 15 -2.77 -3.27 11.92
CA ASN A 15 -3.38 -4.33 11.15
C ASN A 15 -4.27 -5.18 12.08
N THR A 16 -5.58 -5.17 11.85
CA THR A 16 -6.56 -5.87 12.69
C THR A 16 -7.15 -7.04 11.92
N ILE A 17 -6.96 -8.22 12.49
CA ILE A 17 -7.48 -9.49 11.98
C ILE A 17 -8.79 -9.76 12.71
N ILE A 18 -9.92 -9.46 12.05
CA ILE A 18 -11.26 -9.48 12.67
C ILE A 18 -12.26 -10.36 11.93
N ASN A 19 -11.85 -10.95 10.80
CA ASN A 19 -12.67 -11.89 10.03
C ASN A 19 -12.69 -13.29 10.67
N HIS A 20 -11.53 -13.78 11.09
CA HIS A 20 -11.33 -15.18 11.42
C HIS A 20 -10.41 -15.35 12.64
N MET A 21 -10.40 -16.57 13.15
CA MET A 21 -9.43 -17.07 14.10
C MET A 21 -8.56 -18.17 13.46
N SER A 22 -7.83 -18.94 14.26
CA SER A 22 -6.87 -19.94 13.76
C SER A 22 -7.53 -21.18 13.12
N ALA A 23 -6.84 -21.82 12.19
CA ALA A 23 -7.25 -23.09 11.57
C ALA A 23 -6.97 -24.35 12.44
N GLY A 24 -6.32 -24.19 13.60
CA GLY A 24 -5.72 -25.30 14.35
C GLY A 24 -5.86 -25.17 15.87
N SER A 25 -4.91 -25.72 16.61
CA SER A 25 -4.88 -25.64 18.07
C SER A 25 -3.47 -25.39 18.59
N GLY A 26 -3.35 -24.70 19.72
CA GLY A 26 -2.06 -24.42 20.32
C GLY A 26 -2.12 -23.44 21.48
N ILE A 27 -0.98 -22.81 21.74
CA ILE A 27 -0.83 -21.71 22.69
C ILE A 27 -0.43 -20.47 21.89
N GLY A 28 -1.20 -19.38 22.03
CA GLY A 28 -0.92 -18.10 21.40
C GLY A 28 0.30 -17.41 22.02
N THR A 29 0.81 -16.37 21.35
CA THR A 29 1.99 -15.60 21.80
C THR A 29 1.78 -14.90 23.15
N GLY A 30 0.51 -14.64 23.53
CA GLY A 30 0.13 -14.14 24.85
C GLY A 30 -0.11 -15.23 25.92
N GLY A 31 0.12 -16.51 25.62
CA GLY A 31 -0.05 -17.63 26.55
C GLY A 31 -1.46 -18.24 26.60
N SER A 32 -2.43 -17.72 25.85
CA SER A 32 -3.78 -18.25 25.77
C SER A 32 -3.85 -19.55 24.97
N SER A 33 -4.51 -20.58 25.48
CA SER A 33 -4.79 -21.78 24.70
C SER A 33 -5.90 -21.55 23.67
N TYR A 34 -5.87 -22.29 22.58
CA TYR A 34 -6.92 -22.28 21.57
C TYR A 34 -7.05 -23.64 20.87
N SER A 35 -8.25 -23.91 20.36
CA SER A 35 -8.51 -24.85 19.27
C SER A 35 -9.38 -24.17 18.22
N LYS A 36 -9.58 -24.82 17.06
CA LYS A 36 -10.12 -24.20 15.85
C LYS A 36 -11.35 -23.32 16.11
N TYR A 37 -12.33 -23.83 16.88
CA TYR A 37 -13.57 -23.13 17.22
C TYR A 37 -13.74 -22.88 18.72
N ASN A 38 -12.67 -22.95 19.52
CA ASN A 38 -12.78 -22.72 20.95
C ASN A 38 -11.56 -21.95 21.47
N TYR A 39 -11.83 -20.74 21.95
CA TYR A 39 -10.88 -19.77 22.46
C TYR A 39 -11.33 -19.42 23.88
N PRO A 40 -10.92 -20.21 24.89
CA PRO A 40 -11.46 -20.12 26.25
C PRO A 40 -11.45 -18.69 26.80
N GLY A 41 -12.64 -18.22 27.19
CA GLY A 41 -12.85 -16.86 27.71
C GLY A 41 -13.09 -15.79 26.64
N LEU A 42 -13.02 -16.12 25.35
CA LEU A 42 -13.24 -15.19 24.25
C LEU A 42 -14.26 -15.67 23.22
N TYR A 43 -14.11 -16.88 22.65
CA TYR A 43 -15.03 -17.40 21.64
C TYR A 43 -15.27 -18.89 21.84
N SER A 44 -16.46 -19.34 21.46
CA SER A 44 -16.92 -20.72 21.46
C SER A 44 -17.39 -21.11 20.05
N PHE A 45 -17.76 -22.38 19.86
CA PHE A 45 -18.23 -22.86 18.57
C PHE A 45 -19.45 -22.09 18.03
N PHE A 46 -20.27 -21.49 18.92
CA PHE A 46 -21.46 -20.72 18.54
C PHE A 46 -21.14 -19.31 18.01
N ASP A 47 -19.88 -18.89 18.05
CA ASP A 47 -19.45 -17.56 17.61
C ASP A 47 -18.82 -17.59 16.20
N PHE A 48 -18.89 -18.74 15.52
CA PHE A 48 -18.36 -18.98 14.17
C PHE A 48 -19.48 -19.34 13.19
N ASN A 49 -19.28 -19.01 11.92
CA ASN A 49 -20.21 -19.35 10.85
C ASN A 49 -20.35 -20.88 10.68
N ASP A 50 -21.56 -21.30 10.29
CA ASP A 50 -21.89 -22.73 10.10
C ASP A 50 -21.16 -23.38 8.90
N CYS A 51 -20.72 -22.59 7.92
CA CYS A 51 -20.00 -23.12 6.76
C CYS A 51 -18.52 -23.38 7.09
N THR A 52 -18.23 -24.56 7.62
CA THR A 52 -16.86 -24.97 7.99
C THR A 52 -16.03 -25.52 6.82
N SER A 53 -16.46 -25.31 5.57
CA SER A 53 -15.70 -25.70 4.38
C SER A 53 -14.83 -24.53 3.91
N SER A 54 -13.77 -24.82 3.16
CA SER A 54 -12.96 -23.74 2.60
C SER A 54 -13.69 -23.00 1.49
N VAL A 55 -13.46 -21.68 1.40
CA VAL A 55 -13.89 -20.88 0.24
C VAL A 55 -13.36 -21.53 -1.03
N SER A 56 -14.27 -21.80 -1.97
CA SER A 56 -13.96 -22.52 -3.22
C SER A 56 -14.65 -21.92 -4.46
N ASN A 57 -15.60 -21.01 -4.27
CA ASN A 57 -16.31 -20.35 -5.36
C ASN A 57 -16.42 -18.84 -5.12
N TYR A 58 -15.50 -18.06 -5.68
CA TYR A 58 -15.51 -16.60 -5.58
C TYR A 58 -16.65 -15.91 -6.38
N PHE A 59 -17.43 -16.66 -7.16
CA PHE A 59 -18.66 -16.17 -7.81
C PHE A 59 -19.91 -16.31 -6.93
N ASP A 60 -19.77 -16.87 -5.72
CA ASP A 60 -20.84 -17.00 -4.74
C ASP A 60 -20.52 -16.15 -3.51
N LEU A 61 -21.31 -15.09 -3.30
CA LEU A 61 -21.15 -14.17 -2.17
C LEU A 61 -21.21 -14.90 -0.83
N SER A 62 -22.14 -15.85 -0.68
CA SER A 62 -22.28 -16.58 0.58
C SER A 62 -21.06 -17.46 0.83
N ASN A 63 -20.50 -18.06 -0.22
CA ASN A 63 -19.28 -18.86 -0.08
C ASN A 63 -18.07 -17.99 0.30
N VAL A 64 -17.97 -16.75 -0.21
CA VAL A 64 -16.86 -15.85 0.09
C VAL A 64 -16.93 -15.28 1.51
N GLN A 65 -18.13 -14.96 2.00
CA GLN A 65 -18.32 -14.21 3.24
C GLN A 65 -18.75 -15.03 4.47
N HIS A 66 -19.06 -16.32 4.30
CA HIS A 66 -19.48 -17.19 5.41
C HIS A 66 -18.71 -18.50 5.53
N CYS A 67 -17.85 -18.82 4.56
CA CYS A 67 -17.04 -20.05 4.60
C CYS A 67 -15.57 -19.72 4.89
N GLU A 68 -14.80 -20.72 5.29
CA GLU A 68 -13.46 -20.52 5.85
C GLU A 68 -12.41 -20.14 4.79
N LEU A 69 -11.81 -18.95 4.91
CA LEU A 69 -10.65 -18.59 4.11
C LEU A 69 -9.49 -19.52 4.47
N VAL A 70 -9.06 -20.39 3.53
CA VAL A 70 -7.97 -21.37 3.71
C VAL A 70 -8.07 -22.22 5.00
N GLY A 71 -9.29 -22.46 5.48
CA GLY A 71 -9.56 -23.24 6.69
C GLY A 71 -9.46 -22.48 8.01
N LEU A 72 -9.30 -21.15 7.96
CA LEU A 72 -9.35 -20.26 9.12
C LEU A 72 -10.78 -20.19 9.66
N ALA A 73 -10.95 -20.38 10.97
CA ALA A 73 -12.26 -20.42 11.61
C ALA A 73 -12.95 -19.05 11.50
N ASP A 74 -14.04 -19.01 10.73
CA ASP A 74 -14.68 -17.77 10.27
C ASP A 74 -15.70 -17.26 11.31
N LEU A 75 -15.51 -16.03 11.83
CA LEU A 75 -16.36 -15.47 12.88
C LEU A 75 -17.74 -15.10 12.32
N ASP A 76 -18.80 -15.41 13.06
CA ASP A 76 -20.17 -15.01 12.70
C ASP A 76 -20.38 -13.52 13.01
N THR A 77 -19.78 -12.64 12.20
CA THR A 77 -19.79 -11.19 12.42
C THR A 77 -21.15 -10.49 12.26
N PRO A 78 -22.20 -11.13 11.72
CA PRO A 78 -23.59 -10.70 11.94
C PRO A 78 -24.06 -10.72 13.39
N GLU A 79 -23.53 -11.62 14.24
CA GLU A 79 -23.99 -11.82 15.61
C GLU A 79 -23.50 -10.75 16.61
N GLU A 80 -24.29 -10.52 17.66
CA GLU A 80 -24.02 -9.45 18.63
C GLU A 80 -22.73 -9.67 19.41
N TYR A 81 -22.44 -10.91 19.79
CA TYR A 81 -21.28 -11.21 20.62
C TYR A 81 -19.95 -11.02 19.87
N PRO A 82 -19.73 -11.59 18.67
CA PRO A 82 -18.54 -11.29 17.85
C PRO A 82 -18.33 -9.80 17.60
N ARG A 83 -19.38 -9.05 17.21
CA ARG A 83 -19.28 -7.59 17.00
C ARG A 83 -18.84 -6.85 18.24
N LYS A 84 -19.38 -7.21 19.41
CA LYS A 84 -19.02 -6.61 20.70
C LYS A 84 -17.59 -6.95 21.10
N ALA A 85 -17.16 -8.20 20.92
CA ALA A 85 -15.80 -8.63 21.22
C ALA A 85 -14.78 -7.92 20.33
N ILE A 86 -15.02 -7.86 19.01
CA ILE A 86 -14.17 -7.16 18.04
C ILE A 86 -14.09 -5.66 18.36
N SER A 87 -15.23 -4.98 18.52
CA SER A 87 -15.22 -3.54 18.84
C SER A 87 -14.60 -3.24 20.21
N GLY A 88 -14.74 -4.15 21.19
CA GLY A 88 -14.03 -4.08 22.47
C GLY A 88 -12.51 -4.10 22.30
N TYR A 89 -11.99 -5.04 21.52
CA TYR A 89 -10.56 -5.12 21.17
C TYR A 89 -10.06 -3.85 20.46
N MET A 90 -10.79 -3.39 19.45
CA MET A 90 -10.40 -2.19 18.71
C MET A 90 -10.48 -0.92 19.57
N ASN A 91 -11.44 -0.83 20.50
CA ASN A 91 -11.53 0.26 21.47
C ASN A 91 -10.38 0.25 22.48
N ASP A 92 -9.90 -0.93 22.89
CA ASP A 92 -8.69 -1.04 23.71
C ASP A 92 -7.48 -0.48 22.96
N LEU A 93 -7.30 -0.83 21.69
CA LEU A 93 -6.26 -0.24 20.83
C LEU A 93 -6.37 1.30 20.69
N LEU A 94 -7.59 1.83 20.53
CA LEU A 94 -7.81 3.28 20.52
C LEU A 94 -7.42 3.92 21.85
N SER A 95 -7.69 3.25 22.97
CA SER A 95 -7.32 3.74 24.31
C SER A 95 -5.79 3.83 24.50
N LEU A 96 -5.04 2.97 23.79
CA LEU A 96 -3.58 3.00 23.74
C LEU A 96 -3.02 4.09 22.80
N GLY A 97 -3.88 4.76 22.02
CA GLY A 97 -3.53 5.85 21.12
C GLY A 97 -3.37 5.47 19.65
N VAL A 98 -3.92 4.35 19.20
CA VAL A 98 -3.91 3.99 17.77
C VAL A 98 -4.69 5.02 16.94
N ASP A 99 -4.15 5.40 15.78
CA ASP A 99 -4.71 6.43 14.90
C ASP A 99 -5.59 5.88 13.77
N GLY A 100 -5.61 4.55 13.59
CA GLY A 100 -6.36 3.90 12.53
C GLY A 100 -6.16 2.40 12.44
N PHE A 101 -6.94 1.80 11.55
CA PHE A 101 -6.96 0.36 11.35
C PHE A 101 -6.84 0.01 9.86
N ARG A 102 -5.99 -0.98 9.57
CA ARG A 102 -6.05 -1.76 8.33
C ARG A 102 -6.83 -3.04 8.64
N ILE A 103 -7.95 -3.22 7.98
CA ILE A 103 -8.83 -4.37 8.16
C ILE A 103 -8.37 -5.48 7.23
N ASP A 104 -7.83 -6.54 7.83
CA ASP A 104 -7.44 -7.77 7.15
C ASP A 104 -8.65 -8.52 6.61
N ALA A 105 -8.49 -9.15 5.44
CA ALA A 105 -9.48 -10.03 4.84
C ALA A 105 -10.89 -9.43 4.73
N ALA A 106 -11.00 -8.09 4.60
CA ALA A 106 -12.29 -7.39 4.64
C ALA A 106 -13.28 -7.89 3.57
N LYS A 107 -12.78 -8.41 2.43
CA LYS A 107 -13.58 -9.08 1.39
C LYS A 107 -14.46 -10.22 1.90
N HIS A 108 -14.01 -10.89 2.95
CA HIS A 108 -14.65 -12.06 3.55
C HIS A 108 -15.66 -11.68 4.64
N MET A 109 -15.92 -10.39 4.84
CA MET A 109 -16.93 -9.89 5.77
C MET A 109 -17.97 -9.06 5.01
N ALA A 110 -19.23 -9.10 5.39
CA ALA A 110 -20.23 -8.22 4.79
C ALA A 110 -19.92 -6.74 5.11
N THR A 111 -20.19 -5.85 4.15
CA THR A 111 -19.91 -4.41 4.33
C THR A 111 -20.71 -3.81 5.49
N GLU A 112 -21.91 -4.33 5.75
CA GLU A 112 -22.79 -3.96 6.85
C GLU A 112 -22.21 -4.38 8.21
N ASP A 113 -21.54 -5.53 8.29
CA ASP A 113 -20.92 -6.02 9.53
C ASP A 113 -19.73 -5.15 9.92
N LEU A 114 -18.89 -4.80 8.93
CA LEU A 114 -17.80 -3.85 9.10
C LEU A 114 -18.30 -2.47 9.52
N ALA A 115 -19.38 -1.97 8.90
CA ALA A 115 -20.02 -0.72 9.28
C ALA A 115 -20.54 -0.76 10.72
N ASN A 116 -21.15 -1.88 11.12
CA ASN A 116 -21.66 -2.09 12.47
C ASN A 116 -20.52 -2.06 13.50
N ILE A 117 -19.47 -2.84 13.29
CA ILE A 117 -18.28 -2.88 14.16
C ILE A 117 -17.67 -1.48 14.28
N LYS A 118 -17.48 -0.78 13.15
CA LYS A 118 -16.91 0.58 13.12
C LYS A 118 -17.77 1.58 13.90
N SER A 119 -19.10 1.47 13.84
CA SER A 119 -20.02 2.36 14.56
C SER A 119 -19.95 2.21 16.09
N ARG A 120 -19.46 1.07 16.58
CA ARG A 120 -19.29 0.77 18.02
C ARG A 120 -17.97 1.28 18.60
N LEU A 121 -17.10 1.85 17.77
CA LEU A 121 -15.84 2.40 18.23
C LEU A 121 -16.06 3.70 19.01
N ALA A 122 -15.22 3.97 20.00
CA ALA A 122 -15.18 5.23 20.72
C ALA A 122 -14.86 6.41 19.79
N ASN A 123 -14.15 6.15 18.69
CA ASN A 123 -13.96 7.06 17.57
C ASN A 123 -14.35 6.38 16.25
N PRO A 124 -15.61 6.47 15.81
CA PRO A 124 -16.05 5.92 14.52
C PRO A 124 -15.44 6.65 13.30
N SER A 125 -14.83 7.83 13.50
CA SER A 125 -14.15 8.59 12.45
C SER A 125 -12.65 8.29 12.36
N VAL A 126 -12.15 7.31 13.11
CA VAL A 126 -10.77 6.85 13.01
C VAL A 126 -10.43 6.42 11.58
N TYR A 127 -9.16 6.59 11.17
CA TYR A 127 -8.73 6.16 9.85
C TYR A 127 -8.98 4.66 9.65
N TRP A 128 -9.58 4.30 8.51
CA TRP A 128 -10.08 2.96 8.23
C TRP A 128 -9.70 2.59 6.80
N LYS A 129 -8.88 1.56 6.64
CA LYS A 129 -8.40 1.04 5.35
C LYS A 129 -8.70 -0.44 5.24
N GLN A 130 -9.26 -0.88 4.13
CA GLN A 130 -9.80 -2.24 3.98
C GLN A 130 -9.03 -3.01 2.91
N GLU A 131 -8.66 -4.24 3.24
CA GLU A 131 -8.16 -5.21 2.27
C GLU A 131 -9.31 -5.88 1.52
N VAL A 132 -9.59 -5.42 0.31
CA VAL A 132 -10.56 -6.06 -0.58
C VAL A 132 -9.90 -6.29 -1.93
N ILE A 133 -9.43 -7.53 -2.15
CA ILE A 133 -8.73 -7.89 -3.37
C ILE A 133 -9.73 -7.96 -4.52
N TYR A 134 -9.53 -7.17 -5.57
CA TYR A 134 -10.35 -7.25 -6.77
C TYR A 134 -10.17 -8.60 -7.49
N GLY A 135 -11.28 -9.20 -7.90
CA GLY A 135 -11.30 -10.32 -8.85
C GLY A 135 -12.35 -10.10 -9.93
N ALA A 136 -11.96 -10.35 -11.18
CA ALA A 136 -12.81 -10.07 -12.33
C ALA A 136 -14.03 -11.00 -12.35
N GLY A 137 -15.23 -10.41 -12.29
CA GLY A 137 -16.49 -11.15 -12.30
C GLY A 137 -16.84 -11.82 -10.96
N GLU A 138 -15.99 -11.70 -9.94
CA GLU A 138 -16.27 -12.25 -8.61
C GLU A 138 -17.45 -11.53 -7.94
N ALA A 139 -18.12 -12.23 -7.03
CA ALA A 139 -19.36 -11.75 -6.41
C ALA A 139 -19.16 -10.56 -5.46
N VAL A 140 -17.94 -10.39 -4.94
CA VAL A 140 -17.59 -9.31 -4.00
C VAL A 140 -16.60 -8.36 -4.66
N GLN A 141 -16.98 -7.10 -4.78
CA GLN A 141 -16.20 -6.05 -5.43
C GLN A 141 -15.70 -4.99 -4.43
N PRO A 142 -14.46 -4.47 -4.58
CA PRO A 142 -13.90 -3.43 -3.69
C PRO A 142 -14.78 -2.19 -3.52
N THR A 143 -15.52 -1.81 -4.56
CA THR A 143 -16.40 -0.64 -4.57
C THR A 143 -17.50 -0.69 -3.52
N GLU A 144 -17.92 -1.88 -3.09
CA GLU A 144 -18.95 -2.09 -2.06
C GLU A 144 -18.51 -1.61 -0.66
N TYR A 145 -17.20 -1.48 -0.44
CA TYR A 145 -16.59 -1.17 0.86
C TYR A 145 -16.24 0.32 1.01
N THR A 146 -16.39 1.10 -0.05
CA THR A 146 -16.00 2.53 -0.09
C THR A 146 -16.80 3.39 0.89
N GLY A 147 -17.99 2.95 1.31
CA GLY A 147 -18.77 3.63 2.37
C GLY A 147 -18.15 3.52 3.77
N ASN A 148 -17.30 2.51 4.00
CA ASN A 148 -16.67 2.26 5.29
C ASN A 148 -15.31 2.94 5.44
N GLY A 149 -14.66 3.35 4.35
CA GLY A 149 -13.35 3.99 4.39
C GLY A 149 -12.52 3.65 3.16
N ASP A 150 -11.22 3.88 3.26
CA ASP A 150 -10.29 3.61 2.16
C ASP A 150 -10.27 2.11 1.83
N VAL A 151 -10.03 1.78 0.57
CA VAL A 151 -9.91 0.40 0.09
C VAL A 151 -8.61 0.23 -0.68
N GLN A 152 -7.91 -0.87 -0.41
CA GLN A 152 -6.66 -1.20 -1.09
C GLN A 152 -6.93 -1.56 -2.57
N GLU A 153 -6.36 -0.78 -3.49
CA GLU A 153 -6.49 -0.99 -4.93
C GLU A 153 -5.37 -1.90 -5.46
N PHE A 154 -5.55 -3.21 -5.30
CA PHE A 154 -4.55 -4.22 -5.69
C PHE A 154 -4.20 -4.20 -7.18
N ARG A 155 -5.15 -3.81 -8.05
CA ARG A 155 -4.92 -3.72 -9.49
C ARG A 155 -3.79 -2.77 -9.84
N TYR A 156 -3.60 -1.72 -9.04
CA TYR A 156 -2.47 -0.80 -9.17
C TYR A 156 -1.16 -1.59 -9.15
N ALA A 157 -0.88 -2.35 -8.09
CA ALA A 157 0.38 -3.07 -7.97
C ALA A 157 0.59 -4.13 -9.07
N TYR A 158 -0.48 -4.85 -9.46
CA TYR A 158 -0.44 -5.87 -10.52
C TYR A 158 -0.12 -5.27 -11.89
N ASP A 159 -0.80 -4.18 -12.24
CA ASP A 159 -0.61 -3.51 -13.51
C ASP A 159 0.73 -2.79 -13.58
N LEU A 160 1.22 -2.25 -12.45
CA LEU A 160 2.55 -1.65 -12.39
C LEU A 160 3.62 -2.71 -12.68
N LYS A 161 3.49 -3.90 -12.08
CA LYS A 161 4.37 -5.04 -12.41
C LYS A 161 4.29 -5.40 -13.89
N ARG A 162 3.07 -5.53 -14.45
CA ARG A 162 2.86 -5.83 -15.87
C ARG A 162 3.56 -4.81 -16.77
N VAL A 163 3.38 -3.53 -16.47
CA VAL A 163 3.97 -2.43 -17.25
C VAL A 163 5.50 -2.46 -17.20
N PHE A 164 6.11 -2.57 -16.02
CA PHE A 164 7.57 -2.61 -15.87
C PHE A 164 8.22 -3.89 -16.42
N ASN A 165 7.48 -4.99 -16.57
CA ASN A 165 8.02 -6.24 -17.09
C ASN A 165 7.80 -6.44 -18.58
N ASN A 166 6.61 -6.10 -19.07
CA ASN A 166 6.14 -6.58 -20.37
C ASN A 166 5.56 -5.47 -21.26
N GLU A 167 5.46 -4.24 -20.77
CA GLU A 167 4.89 -3.13 -21.53
C GLU A 167 5.74 -1.87 -21.47
N LYS A 168 5.07 -0.71 -21.50
CA LYS A 168 5.69 0.59 -21.74
C LYS A 168 5.25 1.59 -20.70
N LEU A 169 6.21 2.28 -20.09
CA LEU A 169 5.91 3.36 -19.13
C LEU A 169 5.04 4.47 -19.75
N ALA A 170 5.11 4.68 -21.07
CA ALA A 170 4.26 5.61 -21.81
C ALA A 170 2.74 5.38 -21.60
N TYR A 171 2.32 4.16 -21.27
CA TYR A 171 0.90 3.85 -21.02
C TYR A 171 0.38 4.41 -19.69
N LEU A 172 1.27 4.81 -18.78
CA LEU A 172 0.90 5.29 -17.45
C LEU A 172 0.36 6.73 -17.41
N LYS A 173 0.17 7.38 -18.56
CA LYS A 173 -0.28 8.77 -18.65
C LYS A 173 -1.60 9.03 -17.90
N ASN A 174 -2.55 8.10 -18.01
CA ASN A 174 -3.87 8.15 -17.38
C ASN A 174 -4.07 7.07 -16.31
N TYR A 175 -2.97 6.60 -15.71
CA TYR A 175 -2.97 5.55 -14.69
C TYR A 175 -3.83 5.93 -13.47
N GLY A 176 -4.48 4.96 -12.81
CA GLY A 176 -5.49 5.26 -11.78
C GLY A 176 -6.91 5.13 -12.32
N GLU A 177 -7.76 6.12 -12.05
CA GLU A 177 -9.18 6.12 -12.47
C GLU A 177 -9.35 5.89 -13.99
N GLY A 178 -8.43 6.38 -14.83
CA GLY A 178 -8.46 6.17 -16.28
C GLY A 178 -8.25 4.71 -16.72
N TRP A 179 -7.82 3.84 -15.81
CA TRP A 179 -7.68 2.39 -16.00
C TRP A 179 -8.85 1.61 -15.35
N GLY A 180 -9.89 2.31 -14.90
CA GLY A 180 -11.05 1.70 -14.24
C GLY A 180 -10.84 1.38 -12.76
N TYR A 181 -9.83 1.99 -12.15
CA TYR A 181 -9.60 1.87 -10.70
C TYR A 181 -10.62 2.70 -9.92
N MET A 182 -10.70 2.46 -8.60
CA MET A 182 -11.53 3.25 -7.70
C MET A 182 -11.13 4.74 -7.72
N SER A 183 -11.99 5.60 -7.17
CA SER A 183 -11.64 7.03 -7.07
C SER A 183 -10.37 7.22 -6.24
N SER A 184 -9.51 8.13 -6.69
CA SER A 184 -8.30 8.52 -5.97
C SER A 184 -8.57 9.00 -4.54
N SER A 185 -9.78 9.46 -4.24
CA SER A 185 -10.15 9.97 -2.90
C SER A 185 -10.39 8.87 -1.86
N ILE A 186 -10.58 7.62 -2.30
CA ILE A 186 -10.93 6.48 -1.43
C ILE A 186 -10.01 5.27 -1.63
N ALA A 187 -9.07 5.36 -2.57
CA ALA A 187 -8.12 4.30 -2.85
C ALA A 187 -6.84 4.44 -2.00
N ALA A 188 -6.31 3.31 -1.56
CA ALA A 188 -4.95 3.17 -1.06
C ALA A 188 -4.16 2.26 -2.00
N VAL A 189 -2.94 2.64 -2.37
CA VAL A 189 -2.09 1.92 -3.32
C VAL A 189 -0.72 1.63 -2.75
N PHE A 190 -0.06 0.64 -3.35
CA PHE A 190 1.29 0.21 -3.02
C PHE A 190 1.96 -0.35 -4.29
N VAL A 191 3.28 -0.47 -4.27
CA VAL A 191 4.02 -1.23 -5.29
C VAL A 191 3.97 -2.73 -4.97
N ASP A 192 3.99 -3.05 -3.69
CA ASP A 192 4.01 -4.38 -3.10
C ASP A 192 3.43 -4.36 -1.68
N ASN A 193 2.95 -5.50 -1.21
CA ASN A 193 2.62 -5.70 0.20
C ASN A 193 3.25 -7.01 0.71
N HIS A 194 2.98 -7.34 1.97
CA HIS A 194 3.54 -8.53 2.60
C HIS A 194 3.11 -9.86 1.96
N ASP A 195 1.94 -9.96 1.34
CA ASP A 195 1.47 -11.18 0.68
C ASP A 195 1.96 -11.26 -0.77
N THR A 196 1.76 -10.18 -1.52
CA THR A 196 1.92 -10.16 -2.97
C THR A 196 3.37 -10.13 -3.43
N GLU A 197 4.29 -9.63 -2.58
CA GLU A 197 5.72 -9.76 -2.84
C GLU A 197 6.18 -11.22 -2.76
N ARG A 198 5.53 -12.01 -1.90
CA ARG A 198 5.90 -13.40 -1.60
C ARG A 198 5.33 -14.39 -2.59
N ASN A 199 4.08 -14.19 -3.02
CA ASN A 199 3.44 -15.06 -4.02
C ASN A 199 3.78 -14.66 -5.48
N GLY A 200 4.53 -13.56 -5.67
CA GLY A 200 4.96 -13.10 -6.98
C GLY A 200 3.87 -12.39 -7.80
N ALA A 201 2.78 -11.94 -7.19
CA ALA A 201 1.76 -11.15 -7.90
C ALA A 201 2.22 -9.69 -8.16
N THR A 202 3.09 -9.13 -7.32
CA THR A 202 3.60 -7.76 -7.47
C THR A 202 5.10 -7.73 -7.71
N LEU A 203 5.66 -6.53 -7.93
CA LEU A 203 7.10 -6.31 -7.81
C LEU A 203 7.51 -6.54 -6.35
N SER A 204 8.81 -6.63 -6.11
CA SER A 204 9.43 -6.78 -4.80
C SER A 204 10.83 -6.19 -4.81
N TYR A 205 11.47 -6.14 -3.65
CA TYR A 205 12.89 -5.74 -3.56
C TYR A 205 13.82 -6.58 -4.46
N LYS A 206 13.40 -7.79 -4.89
CA LYS A 206 14.16 -8.69 -5.77
C LYS A 206 14.16 -8.21 -7.24
N ASP A 207 13.29 -7.27 -7.61
CA ASP A 207 13.16 -6.74 -8.98
C ASP A 207 14.08 -5.55 -9.29
N ASN A 208 15.04 -5.24 -8.40
CA ASN A 208 16.08 -4.24 -8.59
C ASN A 208 15.52 -2.87 -9.05
N ALA A 209 16.02 -2.32 -10.15
CA ALA A 209 15.63 -1.00 -10.64
C ALA A 209 14.13 -0.88 -10.98
N LYS A 210 13.47 -1.97 -11.37
CA LYS A 210 12.01 -1.94 -11.61
C LYS A 210 11.27 -1.56 -10.34
N TYR A 211 11.70 -2.12 -9.20
CA TYR A 211 11.10 -1.83 -7.90
C TYR A 211 11.32 -0.39 -7.45
N THR A 212 12.54 0.13 -7.58
CA THR A 212 12.85 1.50 -7.17
C THR A 212 12.14 2.52 -8.07
N LEU A 213 12.15 2.32 -9.39
CA LEU A 213 11.45 3.20 -10.33
C LEU A 213 9.92 3.13 -10.18
N ALA A 214 9.35 1.97 -9.87
CA ALA A 214 7.92 1.84 -9.55
C ALA A 214 7.54 2.65 -8.31
N ASN A 215 8.37 2.63 -7.26
CA ASN A 215 8.16 3.45 -6.07
C ASN A 215 8.32 4.95 -6.36
N VAL A 216 9.32 5.34 -7.17
CA VAL A 216 9.49 6.73 -7.63
C VAL A 216 8.22 7.19 -8.37
N PHE A 217 7.72 6.37 -9.29
CA PHE A 217 6.49 6.68 -10.02
C PHE A 217 5.28 6.81 -9.08
N MET A 218 5.04 5.83 -8.20
CA MET A 218 3.93 5.85 -7.24
C MET A 218 3.94 7.10 -6.35
N LEU A 219 5.10 7.45 -5.81
CA LEU A 219 5.23 8.60 -4.93
C LEU A 219 5.07 9.93 -5.71
N ALA A 220 5.47 9.97 -6.99
CA ALA A 220 5.35 11.13 -7.86
C ALA A 220 3.94 11.31 -8.46
N TYR A 221 3.20 10.25 -8.71
CA TYR A 221 1.93 10.28 -9.44
C TYR A 221 0.75 10.72 -8.53
N PRO A 222 -0.20 11.55 -9.02
CA PRO A 222 -1.28 12.13 -8.21
C PRO A 222 -2.47 11.19 -7.97
N TYR A 223 -2.24 9.90 -7.76
CA TYR A 223 -3.31 8.94 -7.47
C TYR A 223 -3.17 8.38 -6.05
N ALA A 224 -4.31 8.31 -5.35
CA ALA A 224 -4.54 7.59 -4.10
C ALA A 224 -3.66 7.97 -2.88
N ALA A 225 -3.99 7.42 -1.72
CA ALA A 225 -3.05 7.32 -0.61
C ALA A 225 -1.99 6.25 -0.93
N THR A 226 -0.73 6.45 -0.54
CA THR A 226 0.39 5.55 -0.91
C THR A 226 1.01 4.91 0.32
N ASP A 227 1.11 3.58 0.31
CA ASP A 227 1.87 2.80 1.27
C ASP A 227 3.23 2.42 0.67
N VAL A 228 4.30 2.66 1.42
CA VAL A 228 5.64 2.14 1.10
C VAL A 228 5.87 0.91 1.96
N HIS A 229 5.97 -0.26 1.33
CA HIS A 229 6.30 -1.49 2.04
C HIS A 229 7.73 -1.42 2.59
N SER A 230 7.95 -2.05 3.74
CA SER A 230 9.28 -2.19 4.32
C SER A 230 9.36 -3.53 5.03
N GLY A 231 10.20 -4.42 4.51
CA GLY A 231 10.24 -5.81 4.94
C GLY A 231 11.66 -6.35 5.11
N TYR A 232 11.76 -7.66 4.93
CA TYR A 232 12.95 -8.47 5.15
C TYR A 232 13.10 -9.52 4.05
N GLU A 233 14.27 -10.14 3.99
CA GLU A 233 14.57 -11.22 3.08
C GLU A 233 13.80 -12.49 3.41
N PHE A 234 13.18 -13.10 2.40
CA PHE A 234 12.41 -14.33 2.56
C PHE A 234 12.84 -15.40 1.55
N SER A 235 12.92 -16.64 2.03
CA SER A 235 13.21 -17.86 1.25
C SER A 235 11.98 -18.41 0.54
N ASP A 236 10.82 -18.27 1.16
CA ASP A 236 9.53 -18.81 0.72
C ASP A 236 8.39 -17.93 1.25
N THR A 237 7.15 -18.32 0.99
CA THR A 237 5.95 -17.54 1.35
C THR A 237 5.70 -17.46 2.85
N ASP A 238 6.21 -18.42 3.62
CA ASP A 238 5.87 -18.59 5.04
C ASP A 238 7.05 -18.20 5.95
N ALA A 239 8.15 -17.74 5.36
CA ALA A 239 9.34 -17.32 6.09
C ALA A 239 9.04 -16.14 7.04
N GLY A 240 9.20 -16.42 8.33
CA GLY A 240 9.11 -15.42 9.40
C GLY A 240 10.25 -14.40 9.38
N PRO A 241 10.15 -13.33 10.18
CA PRO A 241 11.16 -12.28 10.21
C PRO A 241 12.49 -12.79 10.80
N PRO A 242 13.64 -12.24 10.34
CA PRO A 242 14.92 -12.52 10.98
C PRO A 242 14.93 -11.99 12.43
N ASN A 243 15.76 -12.60 13.27
CA ASN A 243 16.01 -12.15 14.65
C ASN A 243 14.74 -11.99 15.51
N ASN A 244 13.74 -12.84 15.32
CA ASN A 244 12.43 -12.75 15.99
C ASN A 244 11.77 -11.36 15.85
N GLY A 245 11.98 -10.68 14.72
CA GLY A 245 11.43 -9.36 14.45
C GLY A 245 12.26 -8.18 14.97
N ALA A 246 13.42 -8.41 15.58
CA ALA A 246 14.30 -7.34 16.02
C ALA A 246 15.10 -6.74 14.85
N VAL A 247 14.99 -5.41 14.67
CA VAL A 247 15.74 -4.62 13.69
C VAL A 247 16.90 -3.92 14.38
N ASN A 248 18.12 -4.47 14.29
CA ASN A 248 19.32 -3.85 14.87
C ASN A 248 19.92 -2.76 13.96
N ALA A 249 19.95 -3.03 12.65
CA ALA A 249 20.42 -2.09 11.64
C ALA A 249 19.73 -2.38 10.30
N CYS A 250 19.44 -1.31 9.54
CA CYS A 250 18.92 -1.46 8.18
C CYS A 250 19.98 -2.01 7.23
N TRP A 251 19.53 -2.80 6.24
CA TRP A 251 20.37 -3.47 5.24
C TRP A 251 21.33 -4.54 5.80
N GLN A 252 21.16 -4.91 7.07
CA GLN A 252 21.90 -5.97 7.74
C GLN A 252 20.92 -7.05 8.21
N ASP A 253 21.44 -8.25 8.48
CA ASP A 253 20.70 -9.36 9.08
C ASP A 253 19.37 -9.70 8.39
N GLY A 254 19.31 -9.55 7.06
CA GLY A 254 18.13 -9.81 6.25
C GLY A 254 17.09 -8.68 6.23
N TRP A 255 17.24 -7.58 6.98
CA TRP A 255 16.32 -6.45 6.92
C TRP A 255 16.56 -5.58 5.68
N LYS A 256 15.50 -5.34 4.88
CA LYS A 256 15.62 -4.54 3.66
C LYS A 256 15.43 -3.05 3.87
N CYS A 257 14.54 -2.66 4.79
CA CYS A 257 14.26 -1.25 5.09
C CYS A 257 14.01 -0.40 3.83
N GLN A 258 13.14 -0.84 2.92
CA GLN A 258 12.89 -0.14 1.66
C GLN A 258 12.47 1.32 1.87
N HIS A 259 11.77 1.63 2.96
CA HIS A 259 11.43 3.01 3.36
C HIS A 259 12.64 3.94 3.53
N ALA A 260 13.83 3.39 3.79
CA ALA A 260 15.08 4.13 4.00
C ALA A 260 15.96 4.18 2.74
N TRP A 261 15.56 3.53 1.64
CA TRP A 261 16.33 3.57 0.40
C TRP A 261 16.33 5.00 -0.16
N PRO A 262 17.49 5.58 -0.52
CA PRO A 262 17.57 6.97 -0.96
C PRO A 262 16.59 7.32 -2.09
N GLU A 263 16.39 6.42 -3.04
CA GLU A 263 15.47 6.56 -4.17
C GLU A 263 14.02 6.72 -3.72
N ILE A 264 13.63 6.03 -2.63
CA ILE A 264 12.27 5.97 -2.10
C ILE A 264 12.05 7.08 -1.05
N MET A 265 12.92 7.16 -0.03
CA MET A 265 12.75 8.11 1.08
C MET A 265 12.72 9.57 0.58
N ARG A 266 13.52 9.90 -0.44
CA ARG A 266 13.56 11.26 -1.01
C ARG A 266 12.28 11.58 -1.79
N MET A 267 11.64 10.55 -2.37
CA MET A 267 10.36 10.72 -3.05
C MET A 267 9.18 10.88 -2.09
N VAL A 268 9.30 10.45 -0.83
CA VAL A 268 8.33 10.82 0.22
C VAL A 268 8.34 12.33 0.45
N ALA A 269 9.52 12.96 0.51
CA ALA A 269 9.64 14.41 0.61
C ALA A 269 9.08 15.11 -0.64
N PHE A 270 9.37 14.58 -1.84
CA PHE A 270 8.78 15.07 -3.09
C PHE A 270 7.25 15.04 -3.04
N ARG A 271 6.65 13.88 -2.68
CA ARG A 271 5.20 13.68 -2.60
C ARG A 271 4.54 14.69 -1.66
N ASN A 272 5.18 14.95 -0.51
CA ASN A 272 4.73 15.95 0.45
C ASN A 272 4.77 17.37 -0.14
N ALA A 273 5.85 17.73 -0.82
CA ALA A 273 5.98 19.05 -1.44
C ALA A 273 4.92 19.30 -2.52
N VAL A 274 4.63 18.29 -3.35
CA VAL A 274 3.68 18.40 -4.47
C VAL A 274 2.23 18.04 -4.12
N ARG A 275 1.91 17.92 -2.83
CA ARG A 275 0.56 17.54 -2.37
C ARG A 275 -0.50 18.48 -2.96
N GLY A 276 -1.60 17.91 -3.43
CA GLY A 276 -2.72 18.64 -4.04
C GLY A 276 -2.48 19.12 -5.48
N GLN A 277 -1.28 18.94 -6.05
CA GLN A 277 -1.00 19.34 -7.42
C GLN A 277 -1.44 18.28 -8.44
N GLY A 278 -2.08 18.70 -9.53
CA GLY A 278 -2.44 17.81 -10.64
C GLY A 278 -1.25 17.44 -11.53
N LEU A 279 -1.45 16.46 -12.41
CA LEU A 279 -0.49 16.09 -13.46
C LEU A 279 -0.41 17.20 -14.51
N THR A 280 0.81 17.60 -14.89
CA THR A 280 1.05 18.60 -15.95
C THR A 280 2.21 18.15 -16.82
N ASN A 281 2.36 18.74 -18.01
CA ASN A 281 3.54 18.60 -18.87
C ASN A 281 4.01 17.14 -19.07
N TRP A 282 3.07 16.21 -19.31
CA TRP A 282 3.42 14.83 -19.60
C TRP A 282 4.22 14.75 -20.90
N TRP A 283 5.35 14.05 -20.84
CA TRP A 283 6.20 13.68 -21.95
C TRP A 283 6.49 12.17 -21.87
N ASP A 284 6.54 11.53 -23.03
CA ASP A 284 7.05 10.17 -23.18
C ASP A 284 7.70 10.02 -24.56
N ASN A 285 8.54 9.00 -24.71
CA ASN A 285 9.16 8.64 -25.98
C ASN A 285 8.38 7.55 -26.75
N GLY A 286 7.13 7.26 -26.38
CA GLY A 286 6.35 6.13 -26.89
C GLY A 286 6.80 4.75 -26.36
N ASN A 287 7.70 4.71 -25.36
CA ASN A 287 8.25 3.51 -24.77
C ASN A 287 8.47 3.65 -23.24
N ASN A 288 9.71 3.51 -22.75
CA ASN A 288 10.07 3.39 -21.34
C ASN A 288 10.82 4.59 -20.77
N ALA A 289 10.83 5.72 -21.48
CA ALA A 289 11.24 7.02 -20.93
C ALA A 289 10.04 7.95 -20.84
N ILE A 290 9.77 8.46 -19.63
CA ILE A 290 8.65 9.35 -19.33
C ILE A 290 9.10 10.53 -18.48
N GLY A 291 8.34 11.62 -18.50
CA GLY A 291 8.49 12.74 -17.58
C GLY A 291 7.19 13.50 -17.41
N PHE A 292 6.97 14.07 -16.24
CA PHE A 292 5.76 14.83 -15.94
C PHE A 292 5.95 15.78 -14.77
N GLY A 293 5.18 16.87 -14.80
CA GLY A 293 5.08 17.85 -13.73
C GLY A 293 3.96 17.55 -12.75
N ARG A 294 4.10 18.09 -11.55
CA ARG A 294 3.07 18.19 -10.53
C ARG A 294 2.82 19.67 -10.26
N GLY A 295 1.85 20.22 -10.98
CA GLY A 295 1.60 21.66 -11.05
C GLY A 295 2.86 22.45 -11.39
N ASN A 296 3.02 23.62 -10.76
CA ASN A 296 4.23 24.43 -10.81
C ASN A 296 5.21 24.13 -9.67
N VAL A 297 5.07 22.98 -9.01
CA VAL A 297 5.79 22.66 -7.77
C VAL A 297 6.86 21.60 -7.95
N GLY A 298 6.63 20.57 -8.78
CA GLY A 298 7.62 19.51 -8.98
C GLY A 298 7.62 18.94 -10.38
N TYR A 299 8.71 18.28 -10.74
CA TYR A 299 8.86 17.55 -11.99
C TYR A 299 9.65 16.25 -11.76
N VAL A 300 9.23 15.18 -12.41
CA VAL A 300 9.89 13.86 -12.38
C VAL A 300 10.14 13.39 -13.80
N ALA A 301 11.30 12.78 -14.04
CA ALA A 301 11.60 12.01 -15.25
C ALA A 301 12.11 10.62 -14.85
N ILE A 302 11.70 9.60 -15.59
CA ILE A 302 12.07 8.20 -15.36
C ILE A 302 12.56 7.63 -16.68
N ASN A 303 13.72 6.97 -16.65
CA ASN A 303 14.26 6.22 -17.77
C ASN A 303 14.40 4.73 -17.41
N HIS A 304 13.52 3.90 -17.96
CA HIS A 304 13.59 2.44 -17.90
C HIS A 304 14.00 1.83 -19.27
N GLU A 305 14.59 2.63 -20.16
CA GLU A 305 15.23 2.12 -21.38
C GLU A 305 16.53 1.39 -21.07
N SER A 306 17.04 0.61 -22.03
CA SER A 306 18.34 -0.07 -21.93
C SER A 306 19.55 0.88 -22.13
N SER A 307 19.30 2.14 -22.52
CA SER A 307 20.32 3.14 -22.80
C SER A 307 19.99 4.49 -22.18
N SER A 308 20.97 5.39 -22.17
CA SER A 308 20.78 6.75 -21.67
C SER A 308 19.87 7.56 -22.60
N VAL A 309 19.01 8.40 -22.01
CA VAL A 309 18.11 9.31 -22.74
C VAL A 309 18.46 10.75 -22.36
N THR A 310 18.77 11.56 -23.38
CA THR A 310 18.94 13.01 -23.24
C THR A 310 17.70 13.69 -23.78
N GLN A 311 17.01 14.45 -22.93
CA GLN A 311 15.76 15.11 -23.29
C GLN A 311 15.69 16.53 -22.72
N THR A 312 15.06 17.43 -23.47
CA THR A 312 14.64 18.74 -22.96
C THR A 312 13.18 18.65 -22.54
N TYR A 313 12.93 18.81 -21.25
CA TYR A 313 11.60 18.71 -20.65
C TYR A 313 10.99 20.10 -20.51
N GLN A 314 9.71 20.23 -20.89
CA GLN A 314 8.90 21.40 -20.55
C GLN A 314 8.35 21.22 -19.14
N THR A 315 8.43 22.25 -18.30
CA THR A 315 7.86 22.24 -16.95
C THR A 315 7.01 23.48 -16.74
N SER A 316 6.30 23.52 -15.60
CA SER A 316 5.68 24.74 -15.07
C SER A 316 6.46 25.30 -13.88
N LEU A 317 7.67 24.80 -13.62
CA LEU A 317 8.52 25.29 -12.53
C LEU A 317 9.04 26.70 -12.88
N PRO A 318 9.17 27.60 -11.89
CA PRO A 318 9.90 28.85 -12.06
C PRO A 318 11.34 28.62 -12.53
N ALA A 319 11.89 29.57 -13.28
CA ALA A 319 13.30 29.55 -13.64
C ALA A 319 14.19 29.53 -12.39
N GLY A 320 15.26 28.76 -12.41
CA GLY A 320 16.15 28.64 -11.27
C GLY A 320 16.94 27.33 -11.24
N THR A 321 17.77 27.19 -10.23
CA THR A 321 18.55 25.97 -9.98
C THR A 321 17.88 25.13 -8.91
N TYR A 322 17.70 23.85 -9.22
CA TYR A 322 17.04 22.85 -8.38
C TYR A 322 18.02 21.72 -8.09
N CYS A 323 17.89 21.09 -6.92
CA CYS A 323 18.58 19.84 -6.67
C CYS A 323 17.77 18.66 -7.22
N ASN A 324 18.35 17.88 -8.12
CA ASN A 324 17.86 16.55 -8.44
C ASN A 324 18.07 15.64 -7.24
N ILE A 325 16.99 15.35 -6.52
CA ILE A 325 17.06 14.56 -5.29
C ILE A 325 17.40 13.09 -5.57
N GLN A 326 17.24 12.59 -6.80
CA GLN A 326 17.60 11.20 -7.10
C GLN A 326 19.13 11.00 -7.13
N SER A 327 19.87 11.92 -7.75
CA SER A 327 21.33 11.80 -7.92
C SER A 327 22.16 12.81 -7.10
N ASN A 328 21.53 13.71 -6.36
CA ASN A 328 22.19 14.83 -5.66
C ASN A 328 23.00 15.74 -6.59
N THR A 329 22.44 16.07 -7.76
CA THR A 329 23.06 16.95 -8.77
C THR A 329 22.19 18.16 -9.06
N TYR A 330 22.78 19.24 -9.56
CA TYR A 330 22.02 20.44 -9.91
C TYR A 330 21.39 20.35 -11.31
N VAL A 331 20.18 20.91 -11.43
CA VAL A 331 19.44 21.08 -12.69
C VAL A 331 18.96 22.52 -12.77
N THR A 332 19.20 23.17 -13.92
CA THR A 332 18.75 24.56 -14.14
C THR A 332 17.55 24.56 -15.07
N VAL A 333 16.46 25.15 -14.60
CA VAL A 333 15.26 25.48 -15.38
C VAL A 333 15.43 26.88 -15.96
N ASP A 334 15.33 27.02 -17.28
CA ASP A 334 15.46 28.28 -18.00
C ASP A 334 14.22 29.19 -17.82
N SER A 335 14.30 30.42 -18.34
CA SER A 335 13.19 31.40 -18.27
C SER A 335 11.93 30.98 -19.03
N SER A 336 12.02 29.96 -19.89
CA SER A 336 10.88 29.36 -20.60
C SER A 336 10.33 28.13 -19.89
N GLY A 337 10.81 27.82 -18.68
CA GLY A 337 10.37 26.67 -17.89
C GLY A 337 10.92 25.34 -18.37
N ARG A 338 12.03 25.32 -19.13
CA ARG A 338 12.62 24.10 -19.68
C ARG A 338 13.91 23.74 -18.98
N PHE A 339 14.21 22.44 -18.89
CA PHE A 339 15.53 21.95 -18.53
C PHE A 339 15.94 20.78 -19.41
N THR A 340 17.23 20.62 -19.67
CA THR A 340 17.79 19.46 -20.38
C THR A 340 18.48 18.55 -19.39
N ALA A 341 18.21 17.25 -19.45
CA ALA A 341 18.88 16.26 -18.62
C ALA A 341 19.17 14.97 -19.40
N THR A 342 20.26 14.31 -19.03
CA THR A 342 20.61 12.97 -19.48
C THR A 342 20.37 12.00 -18.32
N LEU A 343 19.43 11.08 -18.49
CA LEU A 343 19.17 10.01 -17.53
C LEU A 343 19.82 8.73 -18.05
N GLY A 344 20.63 8.08 -17.24
CA GLY A 344 21.15 6.74 -17.55
C GLY A 344 20.02 5.71 -17.61
N SER A 345 20.31 4.54 -18.18
CA SER A 345 19.39 3.38 -18.11
C SER A 345 19.03 3.10 -16.65
N ASN A 346 17.76 2.83 -16.38
CA ASN A 346 17.25 2.47 -15.06
C ASN A 346 17.47 3.55 -13.98
N THR A 347 17.32 4.83 -14.35
CA THR A 347 17.48 5.95 -13.42
C THR A 347 16.28 6.91 -13.46
N ALA A 348 16.17 7.75 -12.43
CA ALA A 348 15.17 8.80 -12.35
C ALA A 348 15.81 10.15 -12.01
N LEU A 349 15.06 11.20 -12.28
CA LEU A 349 15.33 12.58 -11.88
C LEU A 349 14.06 13.12 -11.22
N ALA A 350 14.21 13.81 -10.08
CA ALA A 350 13.10 14.50 -9.44
C ALA A 350 13.57 15.83 -8.85
N ILE A 351 12.87 16.90 -9.21
CA ILE A 351 13.14 18.28 -8.75
C ILE A 351 11.84 18.92 -8.26
N TYR A 352 11.91 19.73 -7.20
CA TYR A 352 10.75 20.45 -6.70
C TYR A 352 11.11 21.80 -6.07
N ALA A 353 10.16 22.73 -6.08
CA ALA A 353 10.28 24.06 -5.53
C ALA A 353 10.62 24.00 -4.03
N GLY A 354 11.53 24.88 -3.60
CA GLY A 354 12.03 24.90 -2.22
C GLY A 354 13.20 23.96 -1.94
N LYS A 355 13.56 23.04 -2.87
CA LYS A 355 14.75 22.18 -2.75
C LYS A 355 15.86 22.65 -3.69
N THR A 356 16.59 23.68 -3.26
CA THR A 356 17.67 24.32 -4.04
C THR A 356 19.07 23.80 -3.71
N SER A 357 19.27 23.12 -2.58
CA SER A 357 20.56 22.55 -2.18
C SER A 357 20.61 21.03 -2.31
N CYS A 358 21.71 20.56 -2.88
CA CYS A 358 22.25 19.21 -2.75
C CYS A 358 23.33 19.21 -1.65
#